data_AF-A0AAD5VUK3-F1
#
_entry.id   AF-A0AAD5VUK3-F1
#
_cell.length_a   1.000
_cell.length_b   1.000
_cell.length_c   1.000
_cell.angle_alpha   90.00
_cell.angle_beta   90.00
_cell.angle_gamma   90.00
#
_symmetry.space_group_name_H-M   'P 1'
#
loop_
_entity.id
_entity.type
_entity.pdbx_description
1 polymer ?
#
loop_
_entity_poly.entity_id
_entity_poly.type
_entity_poly.pdbx_seq_one_letter_code
_entity_poly.pdbx_strand_id
1 'polypeptide(L)'
;MAPNRQELVTFMQDDSTHAARNPLKDVIKPMNKPKHKPDAGAAARKENRVKKEAALHDDFTVFHENQTKEIKEMAEKHGQKEGTMRHILTNASELKAKRSPSLYQALLHYKGKKMNKGDLAEIREAVKDDPKLQKLSRKKQKKLINALKKHQLTKAMGARSSNRAARLDFLRTTARIKLEIEKLAERTGAIAFCFFTRTNMHDSIDPLYIGSDDALDFLIDILGWTPGDVASKFELWGITRKCAGAGNSLLLIQKDCAKMIGDGLNKILGPGSAVKMQYVRYDREIRAKYEVEIEGWPSNIPFTSPFNISTMFEIQLLHNTLRSGNCYWIAMEDDAIEALNNKLKTVPVKNCARRSDFGTTRSPHKSAKPVEKKAEGPAKSAVTPRKRRRVGPAAGTQVPPMYKSKEFIDSSSEEGSSSSSSDDEDHFRPPSSDDEEDMSDGGDADVED
;
A
#
# COMPACT_ATOMS: atom_id res chain seq x y z
N MET A 1 48.46 -4.07 -12.00
CA MET A 1 48.07 -4.54 -10.66
C MET A 1 46.55 -4.60 -10.62
N ALA A 2 46.00 -5.81 -10.69
CA ALA A 2 44.55 -6.04 -10.67
C ALA A 2 44.01 -5.92 -9.24
N PRO A 3 42.89 -5.21 -8.99
CA PRO A 3 42.30 -5.17 -7.67
C PRO A 3 41.77 -6.55 -7.27
N ASN A 4 42.06 -6.90 -6.02
CA ASN A 4 41.82 -8.20 -5.41
C ASN A 4 40.32 -8.53 -5.37
N ARG A 5 39.93 -9.66 -5.97
CA ARG A 5 38.54 -10.10 -6.18
C ARG A 5 37.89 -10.72 -4.93
N GLN A 6 38.50 -10.55 -3.75
CA GLN A 6 38.13 -11.22 -2.50
C GLN A 6 37.49 -10.31 -1.43
N GLU A 7 37.23 -9.03 -1.70
CA GLU A 7 36.49 -8.14 -0.78
C GLU A 7 35.01 -7.92 -1.19
N LEU A 8 34.41 -8.86 -1.92
CA LEU A 8 32.95 -9.00 -1.99
C LEU A 8 32.48 -10.03 -0.96
N VAL A 9 32.92 -9.85 0.28
CA VAL A 9 32.24 -10.45 1.43
C VAL A 9 30.89 -9.77 1.46
N THR A 10 29.86 -10.52 1.11
CA THR A 10 28.45 -10.20 1.34
C THR A 10 28.31 -9.56 2.71
N PHE A 11 28.15 -8.24 2.72
CA PHE A 11 27.59 -7.51 3.85
C PHE A 11 26.21 -8.13 4.02
N MET A 12 26.09 -9.16 4.86
CA MET A 12 24.80 -9.61 5.36
C MET A 12 24.30 -8.42 6.17
N GLN A 13 23.60 -7.51 5.48
CA GLN A 13 22.95 -6.39 6.10
C GLN A 13 22.07 -6.99 7.18
N ASP A 14 22.29 -6.56 8.42
CA ASP A 14 21.56 -7.01 9.58
C ASP A 14 20.09 -6.59 9.42
N ASP A 15 19.30 -7.40 8.72
CA ASP A 15 17.90 -7.16 8.42
C ASP A 15 16.99 -7.39 9.64
N SER A 16 17.55 -7.51 10.85
CA SER A 16 16.78 -7.76 12.07
C SER A 16 15.81 -6.62 12.39
N THR A 17 16.16 -5.37 12.05
CA THR A 17 15.35 -4.18 12.37
C THR A 17 14.79 -3.47 11.14
N HIS A 18 13.61 -2.87 11.30
CA HIS A 18 12.97 -2.04 10.27
C HIS A 18 13.87 -0.89 9.80
N ALA A 19 14.68 -0.31 10.69
CA ALA A 19 15.64 0.72 10.35
C ALA A 19 16.77 0.21 9.45
N ALA A 20 17.35 -0.95 9.79
CA ALA A 20 18.44 -1.54 9.01
C ALA A 20 18.00 -1.91 7.58
N ARG A 21 16.74 -2.34 7.41
CA ARG A 21 16.13 -2.60 6.09
C ARG A 21 15.83 -1.34 5.27
N ASN A 22 15.94 -0.15 5.86
CA ASN A 22 15.68 1.13 5.20
C ASN A 22 16.87 2.09 5.40
N PRO A 23 18.09 1.74 4.95
CA PRO A 23 19.30 2.49 5.29
C PRO A 23 19.34 3.90 4.70
N LEU A 24 18.56 4.16 3.64
CA LEU A 24 18.44 5.47 3.01
C LEU A 24 17.53 6.44 3.77
N LYS A 25 16.76 5.96 4.76
CA LYS A 25 15.85 6.79 5.54
C LYS A 25 16.48 7.17 6.87
N ASP A 26 16.32 8.43 7.26
CA ASP A 26 16.70 8.88 8.60
C ASP A 26 15.94 8.04 9.65
N VAL A 27 16.65 7.54 10.67
CA VAL A 27 16.06 6.72 11.72
C VAL A 27 15.48 7.60 12.83
N ILE A 28 14.23 7.37 13.19
CA ILE A 28 13.59 8.00 14.35
C ILE A 28 14.22 7.40 15.61
N LYS A 29 14.98 8.22 16.33
CA LYS A 29 15.63 7.80 17.57
C LYS A 29 14.58 7.37 18.60
N PRO A 30 14.77 6.24 19.31
CA PRO A 30 13.89 5.86 20.39
C PRO A 30 13.92 6.94 21.48
N MET A 31 12.76 7.29 22.02
CA MET A 31 12.70 8.17 23.18
C MET A 31 13.18 7.39 24.40
N ASN A 32 14.28 7.84 25.01
CA ASN A 32 14.73 7.35 26.30
C ASN A 32 13.74 7.81 27.38
N LYS A 33 12.69 7.03 27.60
CA LYS A 33 11.79 7.27 28.72
C LYS A 33 12.55 6.95 30.01
N PRO A 34 12.54 7.83 31.02
CA PRO A 34 13.08 7.50 32.33
C PRO A 34 12.36 6.26 32.86
N LYS A 35 13.11 5.30 33.43
CA LYS A 35 12.54 4.11 34.04
C LYS A 35 11.60 4.56 35.16
N HIS A 36 10.31 4.31 35.00
CA HIS A 36 9.32 4.59 36.03
C HIS A 36 9.63 3.68 37.23
N LYS A 37 9.89 4.26 38.41
CA LYS A 37 10.02 3.49 39.64
C LYS A 37 8.61 3.02 40.07
N PRO A 38 8.40 1.74 40.39
CA PRO A 38 7.09 1.29 40.86
C PRO A 38 6.74 2.07 42.13
N ASP A 39 5.54 2.62 42.16
CA ASP A 39 5.08 3.56 43.17
C ASP A 39 3.97 2.89 43.99
N ALA A 40 4.06 2.97 45.31
CA ALA A 40 3.20 2.25 46.26
C ALA A 40 1.74 2.77 46.30
N GLY A 41 1.39 3.78 45.51
CA GLY A 41 0.06 4.42 45.46
C GLY A 41 -0.79 4.10 44.22
N ALA A 42 -0.52 3.01 43.49
CA ALA A 42 -1.17 2.72 42.20
C ALA A 42 -2.71 2.60 42.28
N ALA A 43 -3.25 2.03 43.36
CA ALA A 43 -4.70 1.88 43.55
C ALA A 43 -5.41 3.23 43.76
N ALA A 44 -4.89 4.07 44.65
CA ALA A 44 -5.43 5.41 44.90
C ALA A 44 -5.39 6.31 43.66
N ARG A 45 -4.39 6.13 42.78
CA ARG A 45 -4.33 6.84 41.48
C ARG A 45 -5.36 6.34 40.48
N LYS A 46 -5.70 5.04 40.48
CA LYS A 46 -6.72 4.48 39.59
C LYS A 46 -8.09 5.06 39.93
N GLU A 47 -8.44 5.09 41.22
CA GLU A 47 -9.71 5.67 41.68
C GLU A 47 -9.79 7.18 41.40
N ASN A 48 -8.71 7.93 41.66
CA ASN A 48 -8.63 9.34 41.29
C ASN A 48 -8.68 9.57 39.77
N ARG A 49 -8.25 8.61 38.95
CA ARG A 49 -8.36 8.71 37.49
C ARG A 49 -9.81 8.57 37.04
N VAL A 50 -10.54 7.60 37.58
CA VAL A 50 -11.97 7.42 37.30
C VAL A 50 -12.77 8.66 37.68
N LYS A 51 -12.52 9.22 38.88
CA LYS A 51 -13.17 10.46 39.33
C LYS A 51 -12.86 11.66 38.41
N LYS A 52 -11.61 11.78 37.96
CA LYS A 52 -11.21 12.82 37.00
C LYS A 52 -11.79 12.63 35.61
N GLU A 53 -11.91 11.39 35.15
CA GLU A 53 -12.52 11.06 33.86
C GLU A 53 -14.02 11.40 33.87
N ALA A 54 -14.74 11.11 34.96
CA ALA A 54 -16.13 11.50 35.13
C ALA A 54 -16.30 13.02 35.13
N ALA A 55 -15.55 13.75 35.96
CA ALA A 55 -15.61 15.21 36.00
C ALA A 55 -15.28 15.86 34.64
N LEU A 56 -14.31 15.28 33.92
CA LEU A 56 -13.92 15.76 32.59
C LEU A 56 -15.00 15.47 31.54
N HIS A 57 -15.76 14.39 31.68
CA HIS A 57 -16.92 14.13 30.84
C HIS A 57 -18.03 15.17 31.09
N ASP A 58 -18.30 15.51 32.35
CA ASP A 58 -19.27 16.55 32.71
C ASP A 58 -18.83 17.94 32.19
N ASP A 59 -17.53 18.27 32.28
CA ASP A 59 -17.00 19.49 31.67
C ASP A 59 -17.20 19.50 30.14
N PHE A 60 -17.08 18.34 29.47
CA PHE A 60 -17.30 18.22 28.03
C PHE A 60 -18.76 18.36 27.63
N THR A 61 -19.71 17.85 28.42
CA THR A 61 -21.14 18.03 28.14
C THR A 61 -21.52 19.51 28.25
N VAL A 62 -21.08 20.19 29.32
CA VAL A 62 -21.27 21.64 29.49
C VAL A 62 -20.64 22.43 28.34
N PHE A 63 -19.43 22.06 27.91
CA PHE A 63 -18.78 22.70 26.75
C PHE A 63 -19.56 22.50 25.45
N HIS A 64 -20.09 21.29 25.20
CA HIS A 64 -20.90 21.02 24.02
C HIS A 64 -22.19 21.84 24.01
N GLU A 65 -22.88 21.94 25.16
CA GLU A 65 -24.05 22.79 25.30
C GLU A 65 -23.73 24.27 25.01
N ASN A 66 -22.62 24.79 25.56
CA ASN A 66 -22.19 26.16 25.31
C ASN A 66 -21.83 26.39 23.84
N GLN A 67 -21.13 25.46 23.19
CA GLN A 67 -20.87 25.56 21.75
C GLN A 67 -22.16 25.61 20.94
N THR A 68 -23.16 24.79 21.28
CA THR A 68 -24.44 24.84 20.55
C THR A 68 -25.15 26.18 20.71
N LYS A 69 -25.09 26.80 21.90
CA LYS A 69 -25.62 28.15 22.13
C LYS A 69 -24.88 29.21 21.32
N GLU A 70 -23.55 29.20 21.34
CA GLU A 70 -22.73 30.15 20.57
C GLU A 70 -22.93 30.00 19.06
N ILE A 71 -23.08 28.77 18.56
CA ILE A 71 -23.36 28.52 17.14
C ILE A 71 -24.74 29.09 16.76
N LYS A 72 -25.75 28.94 17.60
CA LYS A 72 -27.08 29.53 17.38
C LYS A 72 -27.01 31.06 17.35
N GLU A 73 -26.35 31.68 18.32
CA GLU A 73 -26.16 33.14 18.33
C GLU A 73 -25.41 33.65 17.08
N MET A 74 -24.37 32.93 16.63
CA MET A 74 -23.63 33.29 15.42
C MET A 74 -24.48 33.10 14.15
N ALA A 75 -25.32 32.07 14.11
CA ALA A 75 -26.26 31.82 13.04
C ALA A 75 -27.27 32.97 12.91
N GLU A 76 -27.84 33.43 14.03
CA GLU A 76 -28.73 34.59 14.10
C GLU A 76 -28.02 35.88 13.68
N LYS A 77 -26.85 36.17 14.25
CA LYS A 77 -26.06 37.40 13.95
C LYS A 77 -25.71 37.55 12.47
N HIS A 78 -25.50 36.44 11.76
CA HIS A 78 -25.08 36.43 10.36
C HIS A 78 -26.20 36.04 9.38
N GLY A 79 -27.43 35.79 9.86
CA GLY A 79 -28.55 35.36 9.03
C GLY A 79 -28.30 34.04 8.28
N GLN A 80 -27.50 33.14 8.86
CA GLN A 80 -27.18 31.83 8.28
C GLN A 80 -27.86 30.71 9.06
N LYS A 81 -28.13 29.57 8.42
CA LYS A 81 -28.70 28.39 9.10
C LYS A 81 -27.68 27.82 10.09
N GLU A 82 -28.13 27.38 11.28
CA GLU A 82 -27.28 26.78 12.32
C GLU A 82 -26.40 25.64 11.76
N GLY A 83 -26.99 24.80 10.90
CA GLY A 83 -26.29 23.70 10.23
C GLY A 83 -25.09 24.16 9.39
N THR A 84 -25.20 25.31 8.71
CA THR A 84 -24.10 25.88 7.90
C THR A 84 -22.96 26.39 8.78
N MET A 85 -23.27 27.05 9.90
CA MET A 85 -22.25 27.54 10.84
C MET A 85 -21.54 26.37 11.55
N ARG A 86 -22.30 25.34 11.95
CA ARG A 86 -21.74 24.09 12.48
C ARG A 86 -20.82 23.42 11.45
N HIS A 87 -21.25 23.34 10.20
CA HIS A 87 -20.45 22.78 9.10
C HIS A 87 -19.15 23.56 8.88
N ILE A 88 -19.17 24.90 8.90
CA ILE A 88 -17.97 25.74 8.79
C ILE A 88 -17.04 25.50 9.99
N LEU A 89 -17.57 25.42 11.21
CA LEU A 89 -16.76 25.22 12.42
C LEU A 89 -16.09 23.83 12.45
N THR A 90 -16.84 22.79 12.06
CA THR A 90 -16.37 21.40 12.00
C THR A 90 -15.40 21.21 10.83
N ASN A 91 -15.70 21.74 9.64
CA ASN A 91 -14.86 21.59 8.44
C ASN A 91 -13.63 22.49 8.43
N ALA A 92 -13.62 23.59 9.19
CA ALA A 92 -12.40 24.38 9.40
C ALA A 92 -11.29 23.57 10.12
N SER A 93 -11.58 22.35 10.61
CA SER A 93 -10.68 21.61 11.47
C SER A 93 -9.81 20.52 10.81
N GLU A 94 -10.10 20.00 9.61
CA GLU A 94 -9.54 18.69 9.22
C GLU A 94 -8.41 18.67 8.17
N LEU A 95 -8.02 19.81 7.59
CA LEU A 95 -6.76 19.92 6.84
C LEU A 95 -6.02 21.18 7.22
N LYS A 96 -5.88 21.46 8.53
CA LYS A 96 -5.05 22.58 8.98
C LYS A 96 -3.65 22.37 8.42
N ALA A 97 -3.31 23.18 7.41
CA ALA A 97 -1.97 23.23 6.85
C ALA A 97 -1.01 23.34 8.03
N LYS A 98 -0.06 22.40 8.12
CA LYS A 98 0.92 22.41 9.21
C LYS A 98 1.61 23.77 9.18
N ARG A 99 1.34 24.61 10.18
CA ARG A 99 1.92 25.96 10.28
C ARG A 99 3.44 25.85 10.16
N SER A 100 4.04 26.73 9.36
CA SER A 100 5.50 26.75 9.21
C SER A 100 6.16 26.96 10.58
N PRO A 101 7.23 26.22 10.92
CA PRO A 101 7.85 26.34 12.22
C PRO A 101 8.36 27.76 12.46
N SER A 102 7.99 28.34 13.61
CA SER A 102 8.43 29.68 13.99
C SER A 102 9.88 29.68 14.48
N LEU A 103 10.56 30.83 14.43
CA LEU A 103 11.91 30.96 14.98
C LEU A 103 11.97 30.58 16.46
N TYR A 104 10.96 30.98 17.25
CA TYR A 104 10.88 30.65 18.66
C TYR A 104 10.80 29.14 18.90
N GLN A 105 9.98 28.41 18.13
CA GLN A 105 9.94 26.94 18.19
C GLN A 105 11.29 26.31 17.83
N ALA A 106 11.99 26.88 16.85
CA ALA A 106 13.33 26.42 16.47
C ALA A 106 14.36 26.65 17.59
N LEU A 107 14.27 27.76 18.31
CA LEU A 107 15.12 28.06 19.47
C LEU A 107 14.85 27.09 20.63
N LEU A 108 13.57 26.87 20.99
CA LEU A 108 13.19 25.89 22.01
C LEU A 108 13.69 24.49 21.66
N HIS A 109 13.52 24.05 20.42
CA HIS A 109 14.02 22.77 19.97
C HIS A 109 15.56 22.68 20.06
N TYR A 110 16.28 23.73 19.65
CA TYR A 110 17.74 23.77 19.74
C TYR A 110 18.25 23.70 21.19
N LYS A 111 17.65 24.50 22.09
CA LYS A 111 18.04 24.53 23.51
C LYS A 111 17.65 23.23 24.23
N GLY A 112 16.44 22.72 23.98
CA GLY A 112 16.00 21.42 24.51
C GLY A 112 16.91 20.27 24.09
N LYS A 113 17.41 20.29 22.84
CA LYS A 113 18.39 19.30 22.37
C LYS A 113 19.75 19.42 23.07
N LYS A 114 20.16 20.62 23.50
CA LYS A 114 21.38 20.81 24.29
C LYS A 114 21.23 20.34 25.74
N MET A 115 20.07 20.59 26.34
CA MET A 115 19.81 20.24 27.74
C MET A 115 19.56 18.73 27.93
N ASN A 116 19.16 18.01 26.87
CA ASN A 116 18.82 16.57 26.84
C ASN A 116 17.64 16.15 27.75
N LYS A 117 17.48 16.76 28.93
CA LYS A 117 16.42 16.54 29.91
C LYS A 117 16.13 17.85 30.64
N GLY A 118 14.95 18.42 30.42
CA GLY A 118 14.46 19.59 31.13
C GLY A 118 12.97 19.71 30.88
N ASP A 119 12.25 20.25 31.87
CA ASP A 119 10.84 20.56 31.67
C ASP A 119 10.69 21.68 30.63
N LEU A 120 9.54 21.75 29.96
CA LEU A 120 9.30 22.77 28.94
C LEU A 120 9.40 24.19 29.52
N ALA A 121 9.07 24.37 30.81
CA ALA A 121 9.24 25.63 31.52
C ALA A 121 10.72 26.03 31.61
N GLU A 122 11.58 25.13 32.06
CA GLU A 122 13.03 25.35 32.18
C GLU A 122 13.67 25.64 30.81
N ILE A 123 13.24 24.94 29.76
CA ILE A 123 13.75 25.18 28.40
C ILE A 123 13.35 26.58 27.91
N ARG A 124 12.14 27.05 28.25
CA ARG A 124 11.68 28.40 27.88
C ARG A 124 12.47 29.48 28.61
N GLU A 125 12.69 29.31 29.91
CA GLU A 125 13.48 30.22 30.73
C GLU A 125 14.93 30.28 30.23
N ALA A 126 15.56 29.12 30.01
CA ALA A 126 16.92 29.05 29.50
C ALA A 126 17.10 29.60 28.07
N VAL A 127 16.03 29.71 27.27
CA VAL A 127 16.05 30.42 25.98
C VAL A 127 15.99 31.93 26.18
N LYS A 128 15.26 32.42 27.20
CA LYS A 128 15.23 33.84 27.56
C LYS A 128 16.59 34.28 28.13
N ASP A 129 17.20 33.48 28.98
CA ASP A 129 18.44 33.86 29.68
C ASP A 129 19.69 33.81 28.81
N ASP A 130 19.66 33.13 27.65
CA ASP A 130 20.81 33.04 26.75
C ASP A 130 20.93 34.29 25.84
N PRO A 131 21.84 35.26 26.13
CA PRO A 131 22.01 36.45 25.28
C PRO A 131 22.48 36.10 23.87
N LYS A 132 23.18 34.95 23.71
CA LYS A 132 23.63 34.43 22.41
C LYS A 132 22.47 34.00 21.50
N LEU A 133 21.36 33.55 22.07
CA LEU A 133 20.17 33.14 21.31
C LEU A 133 19.27 34.34 20.97
N GLN A 134 19.27 35.38 21.78
CA GLN A 134 18.55 36.61 21.49
C GLN A 134 19.19 37.40 20.32
N LYS A 135 20.52 37.51 20.28
CA LYS A 135 21.26 38.28 19.26
C LYS A 135 21.74 37.41 18.08
N LEU A 136 20.84 36.59 17.50
CA LEU A 136 21.18 35.71 16.37
C LEU A 136 21.13 36.44 15.02
N SER A 137 22.19 36.27 14.22
CA SER A 137 22.18 36.66 12.80
C SER A 137 21.09 35.93 12.00
N ARG A 138 20.50 36.60 11.00
CA ARG A 138 19.49 36.04 10.08
C ARG A 138 19.92 34.69 9.47
N LYS A 139 21.22 34.52 9.15
CA LYS A 139 21.75 33.23 8.63
C LYS A 139 21.62 32.10 9.66
N LYS A 140 21.91 32.37 10.94
CA LYS A 140 21.78 31.38 12.02
C LYS A 140 20.31 31.06 12.30
N GLN A 141 19.44 32.07 12.28
CA GLN A 141 17.98 31.89 12.44
C GLN A 141 17.41 30.93 11.37
N LYS A 142 17.71 31.18 10.09
CA LYS A 142 17.30 30.29 8.99
C LYS A 142 17.85 28.87 9.17
N LYS A 143 19.10 28.71 9.60
CA LYS A 143 19.70 27.40 9.89
C LYS A 143 18.94 26.64 10.98
N LEU A 144 18.51 27.32 12.05
CA LEU A 144 17.74 26.71 13.13
C LEU A 144 16.33 26.29 12.66
N ILE A 145 15.64 27.15 11.89
CA ILE A 145 14.34 26.81 11.31
C ILE A 145 14.45 25.61 10.38
N ASN A 146 15.47 25.57 9.51
CA ASN A 146 15.70 24.44 8.61
C ASN A 146 16.05 23.16 9.38
N ALA A 147 16.81 23.25 10.47
CA ALA A 147 17.10 22.11 11.34
C ALA A 147 15.83 21.56 12.01
N LEU A 148 14.92 22.44 12.45
CA LEU A 148 13.62 22.03 12.99
C LEU A 148 12.74 21.39 11.92
N LYS A 149 12.69 21.96 10.71
CA LYS A 149 11.98 21.37 9.56
C LYS A 149 12.49 19.97 9.23
N LYS A 150 13.83 19.80 9.14
CA LYS A 150 14.45 18.49 8.91
C LYS A 150 14.05 17.51 10.01
N HIS A 151 14.13 17.91 11.28
CA HIS A 151 13.72 17.06 12.39
C HIS A 151 12.23 16.67 12.35
N GLN A 152 11.33 17.61 12.01
CA GLN A 152 9.90 17.33 11.82
C GLN A 152 9.66 16.35 10.67
N LEU A 153 10.38 16.51 9.55
CA LEU A 153 10.33 15.61 8.41
C LEU A 153 10.83 14.22 8.79
N THR A 154 11.99 14.11 9.47
CA THR A 154 12.49 12.85 10.00
C THR A 154 11.49 12.20 10.96
N LYS A 155 10.82 12.98 11.82
CA LYS A 155 9.81 12.43 12.75
C LYS A 155 8.55 11.94 12.02
N ALA A 156 8.19 12.56 10.90
CA ALA A 156 7.02 12.21 10.12
C ALA A 156 7.27 11.03 9.16
N MET A 157 8.43 10.97 8.52
CA MET A 157 8.75 10.05 7.42
C MET A 157 9.91 9.09 7.71
N GLY A 158 10.62 9.30 8.81
CA GLY A 158 11.79 8.51 9.15
C GLY A 158 11.46 7.06 9.47
N ALA A 159 12.43 6.18 9.23
CA ALA A 159 12.29 4.77 9.56
C ALA A 159 12.19 4.59 11.08
N ARG A 160 11.32 3.69 11.53
CA ARG A 160 11.19 3.35 12.95
C ARG A 160 12.40 2.52 13.38
N SER A 161 12.94 2.83 14.56
CA SER A 161 14.15 2.19 15.09
C SER A 161 14.01 0.69 15.36
N SER A 162 12.78 0.17 15.54
CA SER A 162 12.53 -1.24 15.82
C SER A 162 11.23 -1.72 15.20
N ASN A 163 11.08 -3.03 15.00
CA ASN A 163 9.88 -3.64 14.42
C ASN A 163 8.66 -3.41 15.33
N ARG A 164 8.84 -3.42 16.65
CA ARG A 164 7.79 -3.09 17.62
C ARG A 164 7.31 -1.65 17.45
N ALA A 165 8.23 -0.70 17.30
CA ALA A 165 7.87 0.70 17.06
C ALA A 165 7.17 0.89 15.70
N ALA A 166 7.61 0.16 14.66
CA ALA A 166 6.95 0.13 13.36
C ALA A 166 5.52 -0.41 13.45
N ARG A 167 5.30 -1.54 14.14
CA ARG A 167 3.97 -2.11 14.36
C ARG A 167 3.03 -1.15 15.09
N LEU A 168 3.48 -0.51 16.17
CA LEU A 168 2.64 0.44 16.91
C LEU A 168 2.28 1.67 16.08
N ASP A 169 3.20 2.14 15.25
CA ASP A 169 2.94 3.25 14.34
C ASP A 169 1.94 2.89 13.24
N PHE A 170 2.10 1.69 12.68
CA PHE A 170 1.15 1.09 11.75
C PHE A 170 -0.25 1.04 12.36
N LEU A 171 -0.42 0.40 13.52
CA LEU A 171 -1.72 0.25 14.19
C LEU A 171 -2.38 1.60 14.51
N ARG A 172 -1.62 2.59 14.98
CA ARG A 172 -2.15 3.93 15.26
C ARG A 172 -2.59 4.67 14.00
N THR A 173 -1.86 4.47 12.90
CA THR A 173 -2.17 5.13 11.63
C THR A 173 -3.36 4.48 10.97
N THR A 174 -3.42 3.15 10.93
CA THR A 174 -4.56 2.42 10.36
C THR A 174 -5.83 2.61 11.17
N ALA A 175 -5.76 2.72 12.51
CA ALA A 175 -6.92 3.09 13.32
C ALA A 175 -7.49 4.48 12.98
N ARG A 176 -6.63 5.45 12.65
CA ARG A 176 -7.09 6.76 12.17
C ARG A 176 -7.71 6.66 10.79
N ILE A 177 -7.06 5.94 9.86
CA ILE A 177 -7.60 5.74 8.51
C ILE A 177 -8.97 5.05 8.57
N LYS A 178 -9.15 4.08 9.48
CA LYS A 178 -10.45 3.44 9.72
C LYS A 178 -11.53 4.47 10.05
N LEU A 179 -11.27 5.30 11.06
CA LEU A 179 -12.20 6.34 11.48
C LEU A 179 -12.50 7.34 10.35
N GLU A 180 -11.49 7.73 9.57
CA GLU A 180 -11.68 8.64 8.44
C GLU A 180 -12.51 8.01 7.31
N ILE A 181 -12.35 6.71 7.04
CA ILE A 181 -13.16 5.98 6.05
C ILE A 181 -14.61 5.89 6.52
N GLU A 182 -14.84 5.51 7.78
CA GLU A 182 -16.18 5.45 8.39
C GLU A 182 -16.88 6.82 8.32
N LYS A 183 -16.19 7.88 8.77
CA LYS A 183 -16.71 9.26 8.68
C LYS A 183 -16.94 9.73 7.24
N LEU A 184 -16.13 9.28 6.28
CA LEU A 184 -16.32 9.63 4.87
C LEU A 184 -17.59 8.96 4.33
N ALA A 185 -17.78 7.67 4.64
CA ALA A 185 -18.96 6.91 4.28
C ALA A 185 -20.22 7.55 4.88
N GLU A 186 -20.23 7.83 6.19
CA GLU A 186 -21.35 8.48 6.87
C GLU A 186 -21.73 9.85 6.26
N ARG A 187 -20.73 10.66 5.87
CA ARG A 187 -20.98 12.02 5.34
C ARG A 187 -21.40 12.06 3.88
N THR A 188 -21.03 11.05 3.08
CA THR A 188 -21.14 11.12 1.62
C THR A 188 -21.79 9.91 0.97
N GLY A 189 -22.06 8.85 1.72
CA GLY A 189 -22.44 7.54 1.18
C GLY A 189 -21.34 6.87 0.36
N ALA A 190 -20.10 7.35 0.44
CA ALA A 190 -18.98 6.77 -0.31
C ALA A 190 -18.62 5.39 0.25
N ILE A 191 -18.61 4.40 -0.63
CA ILE A 191 -18.18 3.02 -0.33
C ILE A 191 -16.67 2.94 -0.58
N ALA A 192 -15.90 2.59 0.45
CA ALA A 192 -14.46 2.46 0.37
C ALA A 192 -13.94 1.27 1.19
N PHE A 193 -12.92 0.60 0.67
CA PHE A 193 -12.15 -0.39 1.42
C PHE A 193 -10.65 -0.19 1.20
N CYS A 194 -9.85 -0.68 2.13
CA CYS A 194 -8.39 -0.56 2.13
C CYS A 194 -7.74 -1.83 2.68
N PHE A 195 -6.63 -2.24 2.06
CA PHE A 195 -5.78 -3.35 2.50
C PHE A 195 -4.41 -2.83 2.93
N PHE A 196 -3.94 -3.30 4.08
CA PHE A 196 -2.65 -2.95 4.65
C PHE A 196 -1.89 -4.23 5.00
N THR A 197 -0.68 -4.37 4.45
CA THR A 197 0.15 -5.57 4.66
C THR A 197 1.59 -5.18 4.94
N ARG A 198 2.34 -6.09 5.57
CA ARG A 198 3.79 -5.94 5.69
C ARG A 198 4.49 -6.23 4.37
N THR A 199 5.65 -5.64 4.20
CA THR A 199 6.50 -5.86 3.02
C THR A 199 7.64 -6.83 3.26
N ASN A 200 7.85 -7.27 4.51
CA ASN A 200 8.97 -8.13 4.89
C ASN A 200 8.49 -9.18 5.91
N MET A 201 8.98 -10.41 5.79
CA MET A 201 8.61 -11.53 6.66
C MET A 201 8.92 -11.30 8.14
N HIS A 202 9.93 -10.51 8.46
CA HIS A 202 10.37 -10.24 9.83
C HIS A 202 9.59 -9.09 10.50
N ASP A 203 8.68 -8.42 9.79
CA ASP A 203 7.77 -7.47 10.40
C ASP A 203 6.64 -8.24 11.12
N SER A 204 6.43 -7.94 12.40
CA SER A 204 5.35 -8.51 13.21
C SER A 204 4.01 -7.79 13.01
N ILE A 205 3.77 -7.28 11.80
CA ILE A 205 2.54 -6.58 11.41
C ILE A 205 1.64 -7.61 10.73
N ASP A 206 0.44 -7.77 11.27
CA ASP A 206 -0.57 -8.66 10.69
C ASP A 206 -1.30 -7.92 9.55
N PRO A 207 -1.65 -8.61 8.44
CA PRO A 207 -2.52 -8.04 7.41
C PRO A 207 -3.80 -7.48 8.03
N LEU A 208 -4.14 -6.25 7.65
CA LEU A 208 -5.34 -5.56 8.10
C LEU A 208 -6.14 -5.11 6.89
N TYR A 209 -7.44 -5.31 6.94
CA TYR A 209 -8.39 -4.77 5.98
C TYR A 209 -9.43 -3.93 6.72
N ILE A 210 -9.85 -2.86 6.07
CA ILE A 210 -10.86 -1.92 6.55
C ILE A 210 -11.84 -1.72 5.41
N GLY A 211 -13.13 -1.73 5.68
CA GLY A 211 -14.17 -1.33 4.74
C GLY A 211 -15.20 -0.47 5.45
N SER A 212 -15.81 0.45 4.71
CA SER A 212 -17.08 1.08 5.09
C SER A 212 -18.22 0.12 4.77
N ASP A 213 -19.21 -0.02 5.65
CA ASP A 213 -20.44 -0.78 5.39
C ASP A 213 -20.16 -2.15 4.69
N ASP A 214 -20.93 -2.46 3.65
CA ASP A 214 -20.84 -3.69 2.85
C ASP A 214 -19.74 -3.64 1.78
N ALA A 215 -18.79 -2.69 1.85
CA ALA A 215 -17.71 -2.54 0.86
C ALA A 215 -16.86 -3.81 0.72
N LEU A 216 -16.75 -4.60 1.78
CA LEU A 216 -15.99 -5.86 1.76
C LEU A 216 -16.79 -7.01 1.14
N ASP A 217 -18.12 -6.95 1.17
CA ASP A 217 -18.98 -7.97 0.58
C ASP A 217 -18.90 -7.96 -0.95
N PHE A 218 -18.62 -6.80 -1.55
CA PHE A 218 -18.26 -6.69 -2.97
C PHE A 218 -17.16 -7.71 -3.37
N LEU A 219 -16.16 -7.95 -2.52
CA LEU A 219 -15.09 -8.88 -2.82
C LEU A 219 -15.59 -10.33 -2.83
N ILE A 220 -16.54 -10.65 -1.96
CA ILE A 220 -17.14 -11.98 -1.89
C ILE A 220 -18.12 -12.17 -3.05
N ASP A 221 -19.02 -11.23 -3.26
CA ASP A 221 -20.12 -11.35 -4.22
C ASP A 221 -19.64 -11.26 -5.67
N ILE A 222 -18.70 -10.35 -5.95
CA ILE A 222 -18.24 -10.08 -7.32
C ILE A 222 -16.96 -10.84 -7.65
N LEU A 223 -16.00 -10.90 -6.71
CA LEU A 223 -14.71 -11.56 -6.97
C LEU A 223 -14.68 -13.02 -6.47
N GLY A 224 -15.63 -13.43 -5.63
CA GLY A 224 -15.65 -14.76 -5.01
C GLY A 224 -14.53 -14.97 -3.99
N TRP A 225 -13.92 -13.89 -3.48
CA TRP A 225 -12.74 -13.94 -2.63
C TRP A 225 -13.04 -13.31 -1.27
N THR A 226 -12.66 -13.99 -0.19
CA THR A 226 -12.78 -13.39 1.13
C THR A 226 -11.79 -12.22 1.28
N PRO A 227 -12.12 -11.17 2.05
CA PRO A 227 -11.17 -10.09 2.33
C PRO A 227 -9.85 -10.61 2.91
N GLY A 228 -9.89 -11.66 3.74
CA GLY A 228 -8.70 -12.32 4.26
C GLY A 228 -7.81 -12.95 3.18
N ASP A 229 -8.40 -13.56 2.16
CA ASP A 229 -7.65 -14.13 1.03
C ASP A 229 -6.98 -13.04 0.19
N VAL A 230 -7.70 -11.94 -0.07
CA VAL A 230 -7.17 -10.76 -0.78
C VAL A 230 -5.99 -10.18 0.01
N ALA A 231 -6.15 -9.98 1.32
CA ALA A 231 -5.11 -9.45 2.19
C ALA A 231 -3.87 -10.37 2.22
N SER A 232 -4.07 -11.68 2.30
CA SER A 232 -2.97 -12.67 2.33
C SER A 232 -2.23 -12.75 1.01
N LYS A 233 -2.93 -12.73 -0.13
CA LYS A 233 -2.31 -12.69 -1.46
C LYS A 233 -1.57 -11.38 -1.70
N PHE A 234 -2.13 -10.27 -1.21
CA PHE A 234 -1.47 -8.96 -1.28
C PHE A 234 -0.20 -8.91 -0.41
N GLU A 235 -0.24 -9.50 0.79
CA GLU A 235 0.94 -9.64 1.64
C GLU A 235 2.01 -10.51 0.96
N LEU A 236 1.62 -11.68 0.44
CA LEU A 236 2.53 -12.57 -0.27
C LEU A 236 3.21 -11.85 -1.43
N TRP A 237 2.43 -11.13 -2.25
CA TRP A 237 2.97 -10.30 -3.34
C TRP A 237 3.96 -9.25 -2.83
N GLY A 238 3.62 -8.54 -1.76
CA GLY A 238 4.48 -7.52 -1.15
C GLY A 238 5.80 -8.08 -0.62
N ILE A 239 5.74 -9.24 0.06
CA ILE A 239 6.90 -9.96 0.58
C ILE A 239 7.76 -10.49 -0.56
N THR A 240 7.17 -11.21 -1.52
CA THR A 240 7.92 -11.80 -2.66
C THR A 240 8.66 -10.73 -3.44
N ARG A 241 8.03 -9.57 -3.68
CA ARG A 241 8.66 -8.46 -4.41
C ARG A 241 9.90 -7.91 -3.70
N LYS A 242 9.90 -7.89 -2.37
CA LYS A 242 11.01 -7.37 -1.56
C LYS A 242 12.10 -8.43 -1.30
N CYS A 243 11.71 -9.64 -0.92
CA CYS A 243 12.67 -10.70 -0.56
C CYS A 243 13.43 -11.23 -1.77
N ALA A 244 12.78 -11.40 -2.91
CA ALA A 244 13.41 -12.09 -4.02
C ALA A 244 14.30 -11.18 -4.88
N GLY A 245 14.46 -9.88 -4.53
CA GLY A 245 14.92 -8.87 -5.48
C GLY A 245 14.14 -8.92 -6.80
N ALA A 246 12.98 -9.61 -6.84
CA ALA A 246 12.39 -10.21 -8.03
C ALA A 246 11.57 -9.23 -8.86
N GLY A 247 11.52 -7.96 -8.46
CA GLY A 247 11.28 -6.90 -9.44
C GLY A 247 12.37 -6.82 -10.51
N ASN A 248 13.54 -7.43 -10.27
CA ASN A 248 14.70 -7.43 -11.16
C ASN A 248 15.03 -8.81 -11.72
N SER A 249 14.07 -9.75 -11.77
CA SER A 249 14.30 -10.88 -12.69
C SER A 249 14.29 -10.31 -14.09
N LEU A 250 15.39 -10.50 -14.82
CA LEU A 250 15.58 -9.99 -16.18
C LEU A 250 14.34 -10.28 -17.03
N LEU A 251 13.86 -11.53 -16.97
CA LEU A 251 12.68 -11.99 -17.71
C LEU A 251 11.39 -11.27 -17.33
N LEU A 252 11.21 -10.90 -16.06
CA LEU A 252 10.01 -10.18 -15.62
C LEU A 252 10.03 -8.73 -16.13
N ILE A 253 11.18 -8.04 -16.04
CA ILE A 253 11.31 -6.68 -16.57
C ILE A 253 11.16 -6.70 -18.10
N GLN A 254 11.76 -7.67 -18.79
CA GLN A 254 11.60 -7.84 -20.24
C GLN A 254 10.13 -8.04 -20.63
N LYS A 255 9.40 -8.90 -19.89
CA LYS A 255 7.98 -9.15 -20.10
C LYS A 255 7.15 -7.89 -19.86
N ASP A 256 7.42 -7.14 -18.80
CA ASP A 256 6.74 -5.88 -18.50
C ASP A 256 7.04 -4.81 -19.57
N CYS A 257 8.28 -4.67 -20.03
CA CYS A 257 8.62 -3.77 -21.14
C CYS A 257 7.88 -4.13 -22.42
N ALA A 258 7.89 -5.42 -22.79
CA ALA A 258 7.19 -5.90 -23.98
C ALA A 258 5.67 -5.64 -23.88
N LYS A 259 5.10 -5.81 -22.68
CA LYS A 259 3.70 -5.49 -22.40
C LYS A 259 3.44 -3.99 -22.52
N MET A 260 4.23 -3.11 -21.88
CA MET A 260 4.04 -1.66 -21.96
C MET A 260 4.15 -1.12 -23.39
N ILE A 261 5.10 -1.63 -24.18
CA ILE A 261 5.25 -1.26 -25.60
C ILE A 261 4.02 -1.69 -26.39
N GLY A 262 3.54 -2.93 -26.19
CA GLY A 262 2.35 -3.44 -26.86
C GLY A 262 1.06 -2.72 -26.45
N ASP A 263 0.88 -2.47 -25.15
CA ASP A 263 -0.27 -1.73 -24.61
C ASP A 263 -0.28 -0.29 -25.13
N GLY A 264 0.89 0.36 -25.20
CA GLY A 264 1.03 1.70 -25.78
C GLY A 264 0.67 1.74 -27.27
N LEU A 265 1.08 0.71 -28.03
CA LEU A 265 0.74 0.59 -29.45
C LEU A 265 -0.77 0.41 -29.64
N ASN A 266 -1.39 -0.48 -28.88
CA ASN A 266 -2.84 -0.68 -28.96
C ASN A 266 -3.62 0.55 -28.50
N LYS A 267 -3.07 1.32 -27.55
CA LYS A 267 -3.69 2.56 -27.07
C LYS A 267 -3.74 3.63 -28.15
N ILE A 268 -2.68 3.81 -28.94
CA ILE A 268 -2.66 4.82 -30.00
C ILE A 268 -3.50 4.40 -31.22
N LEU A 269 -3.57 3.10 -31.51
CA LEU A 269 -4.36 2.57 -32.63
C LEU A 269 -5.85 2.42 -32.31
N GLY A 270 -6.23 2.43 -31.02
CA GLY A 270 -7.61 2.38 -30.56
C GLY A 270 -8.12 0.97 -30.21
N PRO A 271 -9.33 0.88 -29.63
CA PRO A 271 -9.92 -0.39 -29.22
C PRO A 271 -10.19 -1.29 -30.44
N GLY A 272 -9.66 -2.52 -30.41
CA GLY A 272 -9.88 -3.54 -31.46
C GLY A 272 -8.66 -3.86 -32.32
N SER A 273 -7.62 -3.02 -32.29
CA SER A 273 -6.35 -3.32 -32.98
C SER A 273 -5.49 -4.24 -32.10
N ALA A 274 -5.56 -5.55 -32.29
CA ALA A 274 -4.67 -6.50 -31.62
C ALA A 274 -3.33 -6.63 -32.38
N VAL A 275 -2.61 -5.52 -32.53
CA VAL A 275 -1.37 -5.48 -33.33
C VAL A 275 -0.21 -5.98 -32.49
N LYS A 276 0.43 -7.06 -32.95
CA LYS A 276 1.66 -7.57 -32.32
C LYS A 276 2.86 -6.76 -32.80
N MET A 277 3.64 -6.23 -31.86
CA MET A 277 4.87 -5.49 -32.13
C MET A 277 5.88 -6.32 -32.96
N GLN A 278 6.42 -5.72 -34.03
CA GLN A 278 7.41 -6.32 -34.94
C GLN A 278 8.69 -5.49 -34.97
N TYR A 279 9.71 -5.90 -34.23
CA TYR A 279 10.98 -5.15 -34.16
C TYR A 279 11.84 -5.30 -35.42
N VAL A 280 11.89 -6.49 -36.03
CA VAL A 280 12.74 -6.76 -37.21
C VAL A 280 12.20 -6.07 -38.47
N ARG A 281 10.88 -5.92 -38.56
CA ARG A 281 10.20 -5.27 -39.69
C ARG A 281 9.52 -3.97 -39.25
N TYR A 282 10.12 -3.28 -38.29
CA TYR A 282 9.52 -2.13 -37.63
C TYR A 282 9.08 -1.05 -38.61
N ASP A 283 9.98 -0.63 -39.51
CA ASP A 283 9.67 0.42 -40.48
C ASP A 283 8.51 0.06 -41.41
N ARG A 284 8.37 -1.22 -41.80
CA ARG A 284 7.34 -1.65 -42.76
C ARG A 284 6.01 -2.03 -42.11
N GLU A 285 6.07 -2.84 -41.05
CA GLU A 285 4.87 -3.43 -40.43
C GLU A 285 4.28 -2.53 -39.35
N ILE A 286 5.07 -1.60 -38.81
CA ILE A 286 4.61 -0.67 -37.76
C ILE A 286 4.55 0.76 -38.30
N ARG A 287 5.69 1.37 -38.65
CA ARG A 287 5.72 2.78 -39.06
C ARG A 287 4.97 3.05 -40.36
N ALA A 288 5.27 2.36 -41.45
CA ALA A 288 4.62 2.60 -42.74
C ALA A 288 3.15 2.17 -42.78
N LYS A 289 2.79 1.14 -42.02
CA LYS A 289 1.44 0.54 -42.08
C LYS A 289 0.45 1.24 -41.17
N TYR A 290 0.90 1.66 -39.99
CA TYR A 290 0.03 2.27 -38.98
C TYR A 290 0.42 3.71 -38.67
N GLU A 291 1.44 4.24 -39.33
CA GLU A 291 1.82 5.66 -39.26
C GLU A 291 2.16 6.09 -37.82
N VAL A 292 2.78 5.18 -37.06
CA VAL A 292 3.17 5.40 -35.66
C VAL A 292 4.64 5.06 -35.43
N GLU A 293 5.29 5.86 -34.59
CA GLU A 293 6.68 5.69 -34.19
C GLU A 293 6.83 5.77 -32.66
N ILE A 294 7.84 5.09 -32.11
CA ILE A 294 8.22 5.21 -30.70
C ILE A 294 9.24 6.35 -30.61
N GLU A 295 8.86 7.45 -29.95
CA GLU A 295 9.80 8.50 -29.59
C GLU A 295 10.41 8.24 -28.20
N GLY A 296 11.64 8.72 -28.00
CA GLY A 296 12.31 8.69 -26.69
C GLY A 296 12.88 7.33 -26.29
N TRP A 297 13.11 6.44 -27.27
CA TRP A 297 13.87 5.22 -27.04
C TRP A 297 15.30 5.55 -26.55
N PRO A 298 15.81 4.91 -25.48
CA PRO A 298 17.14 5.23 -24.95
C PRO A 298 18.25 5.03 -26.00
N SER A 299 19.07 6.06 -26.24
CA SER A 299 20.14 6.03 -27.26
C SER A 299 21.20 4.96 -27.04
N ASN A 300 21.39 4.55 -25.78
CA ASN A 300 22.41 3.56 -25.40
C ASN A 300 21.93 2.11 -25.58
N ILE A 301 20.68 1.90 -25.99
CA ILE A 301 20.07 0.57 -26.12
C ILE A 301 19.68 0.37 -27.58
N PRO A 302 20.14 -0.71 -28.24
CA PRO A 302 19.74 -1.00 -29.60
C PRO A 302 18.22 -1.22 -29.68
N PHE A 303 17.56 -0.62 -30.67
CA PHE A 303 16.13 -0.77 -30.90
C PHE A 303 15.79 -2.20 -31.32
N THR A 304 15.51 -3.06 -30.33
CA THR A 304 15.31 -4.50 -30.48
C THR A 304 14.23 -4.99 -29.52
N SER A 305 13.80 -6.25 -29.69
CA SER A 305 12.87 -6.87 -28.74
C SER A 305 13.42 -6.81 -27.32
N PRO A 306 12.62 -6.43 -26.30
CA PRO A 306 13.05 -6.42 -24.90
C PRO A 306 13.70 -7.75 -24.45
N PHE A 307 13.22 -8.89 -24.97
CA PHE A 307 13.78 -10.21 -24.67
C PHE A 307 15.22 -10.43 -25.18
N ASN A 308 15.67 -9.64 -26.16
CA ASN A 308 17.02 -9.71 -26.69
C ASN A 308 18.02 -8.85 -25.89
N ILE A 309 17.53 -7.98 -24.98
CA ILE A 309 18.37 -7.15 -24.11
C ILE A 309 18.79 -8.01 -22.92
N SER A 310 20.03 -8.52 -22.94
CA SER A 310 20.56 -9.40 -21.90
C SER A 310 21.10 -8.65 -20.67
N THR A 311 21.46 -7.38 -20.82
CA THR A 311 22.02 -6.56 -19.75
C THR A 311 20.92 -6.05 -18.81
N MET A 312 21.04 -6.36 -17.52
CA MET A 312 20.09 -5.90 -16.49
C MET A 312 19.94 -4.37 -16.46
N PHE A 313 21.05 -3.65 -16.57
CA PHE A 313 21.06 -2.19 -16.53
C PHE A 313 20.31 -1.57 -17.72
N GLU A 314 20.51 -2.10 -18.93
CA GLU A 314 19.84 -1.63 -20.14
C GLU A 314 18.33 -1.86 -20.06
N ILE A 315 17.89 -3.07 -19.67
CA ILE A 315 16.45 -3.32 -19.58
C ILE A 315 15.77 -2.47 -18.49
N GLN A 316 16.46 -2.20 -17.38
CA GLN A 316 15.96 -1.32 -16.34
C GLN A 316 15.84 0.13 -16.82
N LEU A 317 16.82 0.60 -17.62
CA LEU A 317 16.77 1.92 -18.22
C LEU A 317 15.60 2.05 -19.21
N LEU A 318 15.39 1.04 -20.06
CA LEU A 318 14.22 0.98 -20.95
C LEU A 318 12.91 0.95 -20.16
N HIS A 319 12.83 0.11 -19.13
CA HIS A 319 11.65 0.01 -18.28
C HIS A 319 11.30 1.34 -17.60
N ASN A 320 12.31 2.04 -17.07
CA ASN A 320 12.11 3.31 -16.38
C ASN A 320 11.69 4.43 -17.34
N THR A 321 12.24 4.46 -18.56
CA THR A 321 11.88 5.46 -19.58
C THR A 321 10.46 5.25 -20.13
N LEU A 322 10.04 4.00 -20.33
CA LEU A 322 8.63 3.67 -20.64
C LEU A 322 7.71 4.08 -19.49
N ARG A 323 8.07 3.73 -18.25
CA ARG A 323 7.25 4.00 -17.06
C ARG A 323 7.14 5.50 -16.73
N SER A 324 8.19 6.28 -16.99
CA SER A 324 8.16 7.73 -16.79
C SER A 324 7.40 8.47 -17.91
N GLY A 325 7.04 7.78 -18.99
CA GLY A 325 6.42 8.39 -20.17
C GLY A 325 7.43 9.15 -21.04
N ASN A 326 8.73 8.95 -20.86
CA ASN A 326 9.75 9.53 -21.74
C ASN A 326 9.90 8.73 -23.04
N CYS A 327 9.49 7.47 -23.05
CA CYS A 327 9.41 6.62 -24.22
C CYS A 327 7.94 6.29 -24.48
N TYR A 328 7.38 6.79 -25.60
CA TYR A 328 5.96 6.71 -25.90
C TYR A 328 5.71 6.66 -27.42
N TRP A 329 4.51 6.23 -27.80
CA TRP A 329 4.09 6.17 -29.19
C TRP A 329 3.52 7.51 -29.65
N ILE A 330 3.84 7.91 -30.88
CA ILE A 330 3.34 9.13 -31.52
C ILE A 330 2.90 8.80 -32.95
N ALA A 331 1.87 9.49 -33.42
CA ALA A 331 1.51 9.49 -34.83
C ALA A 331 2.58 10.25 -35.63
N MET A 332 3.03 9.67 -36.73
CA MET A 332 4.00 10.30 -37.61
C MET A 332 3.36 11.44 -38.41
N GLU A 333 4.16 12.43 -38.79
CA GLU A 333 3.75 13.46 -39.75
C GLU A 333 3.77 12.92 -41.19
N ASP A 334 2.86 13.42 -42.03
CA ASP A 334 2.67 12.99 -43.42
C ASP A 334 3.97 13.01 -44.24
N ASP A 335 4.77 14.07 -44.11
CA ASP A 335 6.05 14.21 -44.81
C ASP A 335 7.05 13.09 -44.44
N ALA A 336 7.06 12.70 -43.16
CA ALA A 336 7.91 11.63 -42.66
C ALA A 336 7.43 10.26 -43.17
N ILE A 337 6.11 10.07 -43.29
CA ILE A 337 5.48 8.87 -43.84
C ILE A 337 5.85 8.71 -45.31
N GLU A 338 5.74 9.77 -46.12
CA GLU A 338 6.12 9.75 -47.53
C GLU A 338 7.60 9.43 -47.74
N ALA A 339 8.48 10.09 -46.96
CA ALA A 339 9.92 9.83 -47.01
C ALA A 339 10.26 8.38 -46.64
N LEU A 340 9.61 7.82 -45.62
CA LEU A 340 9.76 6.42 -45.23
C LEU A 340 9.29 5.47 -46.34
N ASN A 341 8.13 5.73 -46.93
CA ASN A 341 7.58 4.92 -48.01
C ASN A 341 8.47 4.93 -49.26
N ASN A 342 9.07 6.08 -49.59
CA ASN A 342 10.03 6.18 -50.68
C ASN A 342 11.31 5.40 -50.41
N LYS A 343 11.84 5.46 -49.18
CA LYS A 343 12.98 4.61 -48.76
C LYS A 343 12.64 3.12 -48.90
N LEU A 344 11.47 2.68 -48.44
CA LEU A 344 11.07 1.27 -48.52
C LEU A 344 10.90 0.74 -49.95
N LYS A 345 10.52 1.60 -50.93
CA LYS A 345 10.46 1.21 -52.36
C LYS A 345 11.84 0.93 -52.97
N THR A 346 12.86 1.65 -52.52
CA THR A 346 14.23 1.52 -53.06
C THR A 346 14.99 0.29 -52.55
N VAL A 347 14.60 -0.27 -51.40
CA VAL A 347 15.26 -1.46 -50.86
C VAL A 347 14.76 -2.69 -51.60
N PRO A 348 15.60 -3.38 -52.40
CA PRO A 348 15.18 -4.58 -53.11
C PRO A 348 14.73 -5.61 -52.09
N VAL A 349 13.46 -6.00 -52.15
CA VAL A 349 12.93 -7.09 -51.33
C VAL A 349 13.74 -8.32 -51.69
N LYS A 350 14.64 -8.72 -50.78
CA LYS A 350 15.44 -9.92 -50.94
C LYS A 350 14.46 -11.09 -50.96
N ASN A 351 14.08 -11.53 -52.16
CA ASN A 351 13.20 -12.66 -52.36
C ASN A 351 13.84 -13.82 -51.60
N CYS A 352 13.22 -14.21 -50.49
CA CYS A 352 13.71 -15.31 -49.67
C CYS A 352 13.74 -16.52 -50.60
N ALA A 353 14.94 -17.06 -50.85
CA ALA A 353 15.11 -18.19 -51.75
C ALA A 353 14.09 -19.27 -51.36
N ARG A 354 13.28 -19.67 -52.34
CA ARG A 354 12.27 -20.69 -52.17
C ARG A 354 12.97 -21.90 -51.56
N ARG A 355 12.60 -22.27 -50.33
CA ARG A 355 13.28 -23.35 -49.61
C ARG A 355 13.24 -24.61 -50.48
N SER A 356 14.33 -25.38 -50.51
CA SER A 356 14.49 -26.55 -51.38
C SER A 356 13.49 -27.68 -51.09
N ASP A 357 12.76 -27.60 -49.97
CA ASP A 357 11.71 -28.51 -49.55
C ASP A 357 10.30 -28.05 -49.95
N PHE A 358 10.16 -26.89 -50.59
CA PHE A 358 8.87 -26.38 -51.06
C PHE A 358 8.39 -27.21 -52.27
N GLY A 359 7.59 -28.22 -51.99
CA GLY A 359 7.05 -29.17 -52.98
C GLY A 359 7.38 -30.63 -52.67
N THR A 360 8.26 -30.89 -51.71
CA THR A 360 8.56 -32.26 -51.29
C THR A 360 7.45 -32.75 -50.38
N THR A 361 6.68 -33.73 -50.85
CA THR A 361 5.66 -34.43 -50.07
C THR A 361 6.32 -35.01 -48.83
N ARG A 362 6.07 -34.40 -47.66
CA ARG A 362 6.56 -34.94 -46.39
C ARG A 362 6.01 -36.34 -46.26
N SER A 363 6.92 -37.32 -46.20
CA SER A 363 6.56 -38.73 -46.02
C SER A 363 5.59 -38.86 -44.84
N PRO A 364 4.53 -39.68 -44.95
CA PRO A 364 3.59 -39.87 -43.86
C PRO A 364 4.35 -40.22 -42.59
N HIS A 365 4.12 -39.45 -41.54
CA HIS A 365 4.67 -39.72 -40.21
C HIS A 365 4.36 -41.18 -39.90
N LYS A 366 5.41 -42.01 -39.74
CA LYS A 366 5.27 -43.38 -39.22
C LYS A 366 4.61 -43.27 -37.84
N SER A 367 3.29 -43.41 -37.80
CA SER A 367 2.55 -43.63 -36.57
C SER A 367 3.17 -44.86 -35.91
N ALA A 368 3.65 -44.69 -34.67
CA ALA A 368 4.18 -45.78 -33.88
C ALA A 368 3.20 -46.96 -33.92
N LYS A 369 3.70 -48.14 -34.32
CA LYS A 369 2.93 -49.38 -34.37
C LYS A 369 2.25 -49.63 -33.02
N PRO A 370 0.97 -50.03 -32.99
CA PRO A 370 0.38 -50.59 -31.78
C PRO A 370 1.11 -51.90 -31.46
N VAL A 371 1.57 -52.04 -30.23
CA VAL A 371 2.18 -53.28 -29.73
C VAL A 371 1.07 -54.34 -29.63
N GLU A 372 1.12 -55.33 -30.51
CA GLU A 372 0.31 -56.55 -30.44
C GLU A 372 0.64 -57.31 -29.15
N LYS A 373 -0.35 -57.42 -28.27
CA LYS A 373 -0.35 -58.38 -27.17
C LYS A 373 -0.78 -59.73 -27.70
N LYS A 374 0.15 -60.69 -27.72
CA LYS A 374 -0.17 -62.11 -27.85
C LYS A 374 -0.99 -62.56 -26.64
N ALA A 375 -2.13 -63.17 -26.92
CA ALA A 375 -2.94 -63.93 -25.98
C ALA A 375 -2.61 -65.42 -26.13
N GLU A 376 -2.43 -66.13 -25.02
CA GLU A 376 -2.58 -67.58 -24.91
C GLU A 376 -3.29 -67.90 -23.58
N GLY A 377 -4.41 -68.61 -23.68
CA GLY A 377 -4.83 -69.64 -22.72
C GLY A 377 -5.73 -69.22 -21.53
N PRO A 378 -6.64 -70.11 -21.06
CA PRO A 378 -8.03 -69.71 -20.84
C PRO A 378 -8.59 -69.88 -19.41
N ALA A 379 -9.73 -69.19 -19.21
CA ALA A 379 -10.87 -69.51 -18.34
C ALA A 379 -10.70 -69.55 -16.80
N LYS A 380 -11.30 -68.57 -16.11
CA LYS A 380 -12.57 -68.76 -15.37
C LYS A 380 -13.08 -67.44 -14.74
N SER A 381 -14.39 -67.22 -14.95
CA SER A 381 -15.39 -66.48 -14.16
C SER A 381 -15.16 -65.02 -13.74
N ALA A 382 -15.99 -64.15 -14.33
CA ALA A 382 -16.80 -63.08 -13.73
C ALA A 382 -16.20 -62.18 -12.64
N VAL A 383 -16.15 -60.85 -12.92
CA VAL A 383 -16.56 -59.75 -12.01
C VAL A 383 -16.39 -58.38 -12.73
N THR A 384 -17.28 -57.46 -12.37
CA THR A 384 -17.60 -56.09 -12.83
C THR A 384 -16.43 -55.06 -12.84
N PRO A 385 -16.60 -53.88 -13.50
CA PRO A 385 -15.48 -52.99 -13.81
C PRO A 385 -15.06 -52.13 -12.61
N ARG A 386 -13.80 -52.25 -12.18
CA ARG A 386 -13.20 -51.45 -11.10
C ARG A 386 -12.39 -50.27 -11.67
N LYS A 387 -12.78 -49.05 -11.26
CA LYS A 387 -12.03 -47.78 -11.38
C LYS A 387 -10.55 -47.95 -11.00
N ARG A 388 -9.64 -47.47 -11.86
CA ARG A 388 -8.20 -47.36 -11.57
C ARG A 388 -7.97 -46.29 -10.49
N ARG A 389 -7.43 -46.72 -9.35
CA ARG A 389 -6.82 -45.92 -8.29
C ARG A 389 -5.60 -45.17 -8.83
N ARG A 390 -5.48 -43.88 -8.48
CA ARG A 390 -4.23 -43.13 -8.47
C ARG A 390 -3.22 -43.84 -7.58
N VAL A 391 -2.00 -44.00 -8.08
CA VAL A 391 -0.82 -44.35 -7.27
C VAL A 391 -0.51 -43.15 -6.38
N GLY A 392 -0.69 -43.31 -5.07
CA GLY A 392 -0.15 -42.39 -4.07
C GLY A 392 1.30 -42.77 -3.74
N PRO A 393 2.15 -41.81 -3.32
CA PRO A 393 3.46 -42.13 -2.78
C PRO A 393 3.32 -42.84 -1.43
N ALA A 394 4.10 -43.91 -1.25
CA ALA A 394 4.18 -44.66 -0.01
C ALA A 394 4.93 -43.85 1.06
N ALA A 395 4.33 -43.78 2.24
CA ALA A 395 4.95 -43.31 3.46
C ALA A 395 6.01 -44.31 3.94
N GLY A 396 7.28 -43.91 3.86
CA GLY A 396 8.37 -44.43 4.67
C GLY A 396 8.61 -43.47 5.82
N THR A 397 8.21 -43.90 7.01
CA THR A 397 8.29 -43.18 8.29
C THR A 397 9.74 -43.01 8.73
N GLN A 398 10.28 -41.79 8.68
CA GLN A 398 11.34 -41.32 9.56
C GLN A 398 10.99 -39.92 10.05
N VAL A 399 10.42 -39.88 11.26
CA VAL A 399 10.14 -38.66 12.02
C VAL A 399 11.42 -38.31 12.80
N PRO A 400 11.93 -37.07 12.75
CA PRO A 400 13.00 -36.66 13.65
C PRO A 400 12.50 -36.62 15.11
N PRO A 401 13.34 -36.96 16.10
CA PRO A 401 12.92 -37.09 17.50
C PRO A 401 12.38 -35.77 18.06
N MET A 402 11.16 -35.83 18.60
CA MET A 402 10.56 -34.76 19.40
C MET A 402 11.47 -34.42 20.59
N TYR A 403 11.73 -33.12 20.74
CA TYR A 403 12.29 -32.55 21.95
C TYR A 403 11.34 -32.83 23.12
N LYS A 404 11.82 -33.62 24.10
CA LYS A 404 11.17 -33.78 25.41
C LYS A 404 11.26 -32.45 26.15
N SER A 405 10.14 -31.76 26.30
CA SER A 405 10.00 -30.69 27.29
C SER A 405 10.11 -31.27 28.69
N LYS A 406 11.03 -30.70 29.48
CA LYS A 406 11.19 -30.99 30.90
C LYS A 406 9.92 -30.62 31.68
N GLU A 407 9.61 -31.50 32.62
CA GLU A 407 8.69 -31.40 33.74
C GLU A 407 8.47 -29.97 34.25
N PHE A 408 7.21 -29.56 34.30
CA PHE A 408 6.76 -28.43 35.10
C PHE A 408 6.07 -29.00 36.33
N ILE A 409 6.53 -28.56 37.50
CA ILE A 409 6.06 -28.97 38.81
C ILE A 409 4.63 -28.45 39.02
N ASP A 410 3.76 -29.36 39.42
CA ASP A 410 2.43 -29.08 39.94
C ASP A 410 2.55 -28.65 41.41
N SER A 411 1.97 -27.50 41.73
CA SER A 411 1.62 -27.10 43.10
C SER A 411 0.43 -26.14 43.05
N SER A 412 -0.75 -26.75 43.00
CA SER A 412 -1.80 -26.60 44.02
C SER A 412 -1.59 -25.47 45.05
N SER A 413 -2.45 -24.45 45.02
CA SER A 413 -3.35 -24.15 46.14
C SER A 413 -4.38 -23.08 45.75
N GLU A 414 -5.57 -23.30 46.29
CA GLU A 414 -6.85 -22.65 46.09
C GLU A 414 -6.84 -21.18 46.56
N GLU A 415 -7.71 -20.35 45.96
CA GLU A 415 -8.86 -19.75 46.64
C GLU A 415 -9.71 -19.00 45.62
N GLY A 416 -11.00 -19.35 45.58
CA GLY A 416 -11.98 -18.82 44.65
C GLY A 416 -12.56 -17.48 45.09
N SER A 417 -13.15 -16.77 44.13
CA SER A 417 -14.36 -16.01 44.40
C SER A 417 -15.14 -15.82 43.11
N SER A 418 -16.22 -16.59 43.02
CA SER A 418 -17.34 -16.44 42.11
C SER A 418 -18.06 -15.12 42.36
N SER A 419 -18.35 -14.33 41.32
CA SER A 419 -19.51 -13.46 41.35
C SER A 419 -20.22 -13.48 40.00
N SER A 420 -21.48 -13.87 40.09
CA SER A 420 -22.50 -13.94 39.07
C SER A 420 -23.19 -12.59 38.87
N SER A 421 -23.50 -12.24 37.63
CA SER A 421 -24.68 -11.42 37.27
C SER A 421 -24.97 -11.74 35.80
N SER A 422 -25.97 -12.56 35.47
CA SER A 422 -27.41 -12.24 35.46
C SER A 422 -27.72 -11.11 34.47
N ASP A 423 -28.26 -11.53 33.32
CA ASP A 423 -29.39 -10.99 32.57
C ASP A 423 -29.57 -9.46 32.49
N ASP A 424 -29.60 -8.92 31.27
CA ASP A 424 -30.81 -8.27 30.76
C ASP A 424 -30.71 -8.02 29.24
N GLU A 425 -31.59 -8.71 28.52
CA GLU A 425 -31.95 -8.51 27.12
C GLU A 425 -32.90 -7.31 27.04
N ASP A 426 -32.45 -6.16 26.56
CA ASP A 426 -33.34 -5.04 26.23
C ASP A 426 -33.49 -4.90 24.70
N HIS A 427 -34.63 -5.44 24.22
CA HIS A 427 -35.22 -5.15 22.92
C HIS A 427 -35.62 -3.67 22.84
N PHE A 428 -34.81 -2.85 22.19
CA PHE A 428 -35.22 -1.50 21.79
C PHE A 428 -36.07 -1.57 20.51
N ARG A 429 -37.38 -1.63 20.70
CA ARG A 429 -38.41 -1.48 19.67
C ARG A 429 -38.59 0.04 19.42
N PRO A 430 -38.41 0.57 18.21
CA PRO A 430 -38.71 1.98 17.95
C PRO A 430 -40.23 2.21 18.01
N PRO A 431 -40.68 3.36 18.54
CA PRO A 431 -42.10 3.69 18.57
C PRO A 431 -42.62 4.03 17.17
N SER A 432 -43.70 3.35 16.81
CA SER A 432 -44.64 3.74 15.77
C SER A 432 -45.16 5.15 16.03
N SER A 433 -45.06 6.02 15.03
CA SER A 433 -45.76 7.31 14.96
C SER A 433 -46.63 7.29 13.71
N ASP A 434 -47.75 6.60 13.81
CA ASP A 434 -48.96 6.90 13.07
C ASP A 434 -49.81 7.78 14.00
N ASP A 435 -50.06 9.02 13.59
CA ASP A 435 -51.14 9.95 13.97
C ASP A 435 -50.78 11.25 13.19
N GLU A 436 -51.20 11.41 11.94
CA GLU A 436 -52.49 12.02 11.54
C GLU A 436 -52.77 13.31 12.32
N GLU A 437 -52.37 14.47 11.78
CA GLU A 437 -53.26 15.64 11.72
C GLU A 437 -53.02 16.44 10.43
N ASP A 438 -54.08 16.39 9.63
CA ASP A 438 -54.46 17.20 8.50
C ASP A 438 -54.52 18.70 8.88
N MET A 439 -53.71 19.54 8.22
CA MET A 439 -53.91 20.99 8.19
C MET A 439 -53.76 21.47 6.75
N SER A 440 -54.93 21.61 6.17
CA SER A 440 -55.24 22.36 4.96
C SER A 440 -55.06 23.86 5.19
N ASP A 441 -54.23 24.51 4.37
CA ASP A 441 -54.29 25.94 4.05
C ASP A 441 -53.48 26.12 2.74
N GLY A 442 -54.04 26.49 1.59
CA GLY A 442 -54.97 27.59 1.38
C GLY A 442 -54.18 28.86 1.08
N GLY A 443 -53.73 29.06 -0.17
CA GLY A 443 -52.95 30.26 -0.50
C GLY A 443 -52.52 30.38 -1.95
N ASP A 444 -53.49 30.43 -2.86
CA ASP A 444 -53.36 31.12 -4.14
C ASP A 444 -53.13 32.62 -3.87
N ALA A 445 -52.11 33.20 -4.50
CA ALA A 445 -52.09 34.62 -4.87
C ALA A 445 -51.12 34.81 -6.04
N ASP A 446 -51.72 34.90 -7.23
CA ASP A 446 -51.18 35.53 -8.42
C ASP A 446 -50.62 36.92 -8.12
N VAL A 447 -49.40 37.22 -8.58
CA VAL A 447 -48.99 38.57 -9.01
C VAL A 447 -47.99 38.43 -10.17
N GLU A 448 -48.51 38.70 -11.38
CA GLU A 448 -47.94 39.41 -12.54
C GLU A 448 -46.42 39.30 -12.84
N ASP A 449 -46.08 38.63 -13.96
CA ASP A 449 -45.70 39.30 -15.24
C ASP A 449 -45.76 38.30 -16.43
#